data_AF-A0AA41RVL4-F1
#
_entry.id   AF-A0AA41RVL4-F1
#
_cell.length_a   1.000
_cell.length_b   1.000
_cell.length_c   1.000
_cell.angle_alpha   90.00
_cell.angle_beta   90.00
_cell.angle_gamma   90.00
#
_symmetry.space_group_name_H-M   'P 1'
#
loop_
_entity.id
_entity.type
_entity.pdbx_description
1 polymer ?
#
loop_
_entity_poly.entity_id
_entity_poly.type
_entity_poly.pdbx_seq_one_letter_code
_entity_poly.pdbx_strand_id
1 'polypeptide(L)'
;MAQSGGDSVYSSSSVEKQFEGFRSQLEDSGKLKERIKSVAAEMESATRFMHSGLLLVHQSRPIPEVLQRANVQIEVLKGLYGQLAEILKECPGQYYRFHGEWRSETQTAVSLIVLLHWLETGDLLMHKETEAKLGLGSSEFGLDIEDYLTGVCFMSNELVSVSLQTSLFIPAF
;
A
#
# COMPACT_ATOMS: atom_id res chain seq x y z
N MET A 1 60.91 -30.70 -12.53
CA MET A 1 59.95 -29.74 -13.13
C MET A 1 58.58 -30.07 -12.57
N ALA A 2 58.01 -29.22 -11.73
CA ALA A 2 56.63 -29.31 -11.29
C ALA A 2 56.07 -27.88 -11.19
N GLN A 3 55.41 -27.43 -12.26
CA GLN A 3 54.53 -26.26 -12.22
C GLN A 3 53.14 -26.79 -11.84
N SER A 4 52.67 -26.45 -10.65
CA SER A 4 51.35 -26.82 -10.11
C SER A 4 50.72 -25.67 -9.31
N GLY A 5 51.08 -24.42 -9.61
CA GLY A 5 50.66 -23.24 -8.83
C GLY A 5 49.72 -22.26 -9.55
N GLY A 6 49.36 -22.52 -10.82
CA GLY A 6 48.65 -21.53 -11.66
C GLY A 6 47.13 -21.52 -11.52
N ASP A 7 46.50 -22.68 -11.27
CA ASP A 7 45.05 -22.84 -11.46
C ASP A 7 44.20 -22.45 -10.24
N SER A 8 44.73 -22.57 -9.01
CA SER A 8 43.96 -22.25 -7.79
C SER A 8 43.79 -20.74 -7.57
N VAL A 9 44.80 -19.94 -7.94
CA VAL A 9 44.78 -18.47 -7.77
C VAL A 9 43.82 -17.81 -8.77
N TYR A 10 43.76 -18.31 -10.01
CA TYR A 10 42.79 -17.84 -11.01
C TYR A 10 41.35 -18.12 -10.59
N SER A 11 41.07 -19.33 -10.06
CA SER A 11 39.76 -19.71 -9.53
C SER A 11 39.33 -18.83 -8.34
N SER A 12 40.23 -18.55 -7.38
CA SER A 12 39.91 -17.70 -6.23
C SER A 12 39.53 -16.28 -6.66
N SER A 13 40.33 -15.68 -7.55
CA SER A 13 40.08 -14.32 -8.04
C SER A 13 38.77 -14.18 -8.85
N SER A 14 38.36 -15.26 -9.54
CA SER A 14 37.09 -15.30 -10.27
C SER A 14 35.90 -15.37 -9.32
N VAL A 15 35.99 -16.20 -8.28
CA VAL A 15 34.93 -16.33 -7.26
C VAL A 15 34.81 -15.05 -6.44
N GLU A 16 35.92 -14.44 -6.04
CA GLU A 16 35.94 -13.15 -5.32
C GLU A 16 35.21 -12.05 -6.11
N LYS A 17 35.45 -11.95 -7.43
CA LYS A 17 34.74 -11.00 -8.30
C LYS A 17 33.23 -11.28 -8.38
N GLN A 18 32.82 -12.54 -8.39
CA GLN A 18 31.40 -12.90 -8.37
C GLN A 18 30.73 -12.48 -7.06
N PHE A 19 31.38 -12.73 -5.92
CA PHE A 19 30.88 -12.30 -4.62
C PHE A 19 30.80 -10.78 -4.51
N GLU A 20 31.78 -10.04 -5.03
CA GLU A 20 31.71 -8.58 -5.07
C GLU A 20 30.52 -8.09 -5.90
N GLY A 21 30.27 -8.71 -7.06
CA GLY A 21 29.08 -8.44 -7.86
C GLY A 21 27.76 -8.71 -7.11
N PHE A 22 27.67 -9.83 -6.39
CA PHE A 22 26.50 -10.14 -5.56
C PHE A 22 26.33 -9.15 -4.39
N ARG A 23 27.42 -8.73 -3.76
CA ARG A 23 27.37 -7.73 -2.68
C ARG A 23 26.80 -6.41 -3.20
N SER A 24 27.28 -5.93 -4.34
CA SER A 24 26.75 -4.70 -4.95
C SER A 24 25.25 -4.81 -5.25
N GLN A 25 24.81 -5.92 -5.86
CA GLN A 25 23.39 -6.13 -6.17
C GLN A 25 22.52 -6.18 -4.91
N LEU A 26 23.00 -6.82 -3.83
CA LEU A 26 22.30 -6.86 -2.56
C LEU A 26 22.21 -5.48 -1.91
N GLU A 27 23.27 -4.68 -1.99
CA GLU A 27 23.28 -3.31 -1.46
C GLU A 27 22.27 -2.43 -2.20
N ASP A 28 22.25 -2.49 -3.54
CA ASP A 28 21.31 -1.73 -4.36
C ASP A 28 19.87 -2.18 -4.13
N SER A 29 19.62 -3.49 -4.05
CA SER A 29 18.31 -4.03 -3.67
C SER A 29 17.90 -3.59 -2.26
N GLY A 30 18.85 -3.45 -1.33
CA GLY A 30 18.61 -2.96 0.02
C GLY A 30 18.18 -1.50 0.02
N LYS A 31 18.92 -0.64 -0.68
CA LYS A 31 18.58 0.80 -0.83
C LYS A 31 17.20 0.99 -1.45
N LEU A 32 16.87 0.19 -2.47
CA LEU A 32 15.56 0.21 -3.11
C LEU A 32 14.45 -0.17 -2.11
N LYS A 33 14.64 -1.25 -1.36
CA LYS A 33 13.68 -1.69 -0.33
C LYS A 33 13.44 -0.62 0.73
N GLU A 34 14.49 0.07 1.19
CA GLU A 34 14.34 1.14 2.19
C GLU A 34 13.58 2.36 1.66
N ARG A 35 13.77 2.73 0.37
CA ARG A 35 12.96 3.77 -0.27
C ARG A 35 11.47 3.38 -0.33
N ILE A 36 11.18 2.13 -0.70
CA ILE A 36 9.81 1.59 -0.73
C ILE A 36 9.18 1.65 0.67
N LYS A 37 9.89 1.19 1.70
CA LYS A 37 9.42 1.27 3.09
C LYS A 37 9.15 2.68 3.56
N SER A 38 9.96 3.65 3.14
CA SER A 38 9.72 5.07 3.46
C SER A 38 8.36 5.52 2.92
N VAL A 39 8.06 5.20 1.65
CA VAL A 39 6.76 5.52 1.05
C VAL A 39 5.63 4.79 1.76
N ALA A 40 5.81 3.50 2.10
CA ALA A 40 4.80 2.74 2.85
C ALA A 40 4.51 3.34 4.24
N ALA A 41 5.52 3.81 4.96
CA ALA A 41 5.34 4.49 6.25
C ALA A 41 4.54 5.80 6.11
N GLU A 42 4.73 6.54 5.01
CA GLU A 42 3.91 7.72 4.70
C GLU A 42 2.46 7.34 4.36
N MET A 43 2.25 6.23 3.65
CA MET A 43 0.91 5.67 3.38
C MET A 43 0.20 5.25 4.68
N GLU A 44 0.93 4.62 5.61
CA GLU A 44 0.42 4.29 6.94
C GLU A 44 -0.01 5.54 7.71
N SER A 45 0.76 6.63 7.62
CA SER A 45 0.41 7.91 8.22
C SER A 45 -0.89 8.48 7.63
N ALA A 46 -1.00 8.51 6.30
CA ALA A 46 -2.18 9.01 5.60
C ALA A 46 -3.44 8.18 5.91
N THR A 47 -3.33 6.85 5.91
CA THR A 47 -4.45 5.95 6.25
C THR A 47 -4.86 6.06 7.71
N ARG A 48 -3.92 6.18 8.67
CA ARG A 48 -4.23 6.44 10.08
C ARG A 48 -4.94 7.76 10.30
N PHE A 49 -4.55 8.81 9.57
CA PHE A 49 -5.23 10.10 9.63
C PHE A 49 -6.67 10.00 9.10
N MET A 50 -6.85 9.33 7.96
CA MET A 50 -8.17 9.10 7.36
C MET A 50 -9.08 8.27 8.26
N HIS A 51 -8.56 7.19 8.85
CA HIS A 51 -9.26 6.37 9.84
C HIS A 51 -9.69 7.19 11.07
N SER A 52 -8.79 8.02 11.61
CA SER A 52 -9.12 8.91 12.73
C SER A 52 -10.22 9.91 12.39
N GLY A 53 -10.26 10.39 11.14
CA GLY A 53 -11.33 11.24 10.63
C GLY A 53 -12.68 10.51 10.54
N LEU A 54 -12.68 9.26 10.10
CA LEU A 54 -13.87 8.41 10.05
C LEU A 54 -14.45 8.12 11.44
N LEU A 55 -13.60 7.95 12.46
CA LEU A 55 -14.08 7.80 13.84
C LEU A 55 -14.87 9.01 14.35
N LEU A 56 -14.75 10.19 13.72
CA LEU A 56 -15.55 11.36 14.07
C LEU A 56 -17.01 11.25 13.63
N VAL A 57 -17.36 10.31 12.73
CA VAL A 57 -18.76 9.98 12.43
C VAL A 57 -19.46 9.51 13.71
N HIS A 58 -18.75 8.81 14.61
CA HIS A 58 -19.27 8.41 15.92
C HIS A 58 -19.54 9.59 16.88
N GLN A 59 -19.04 10.80 16.56
CA GLN A 59 -19.27 12.02 17.35
C GLN A 59 -20.40 12.90 16.77
N SER A 60 -21.28 12.33 15.93
CA SER A 60 -22.39 13.05 15.28
C SER A 60 -21.95 14.21 14.36
N ARG A 61 -20.72 14.14 13.82
CA ARG A 61 -20.26 15.09 12.79
C ARG A 61 -21.01 14.86 11.48
N PRO A 62 -21.34 15.92 10.72
CA PRO A 62 -21.95 15.76 9.40
C PRO A 62 -21.04 14.96 8.47
N ILE A 63 -21.59 13.96 7.80
CA ILE A 63 -20.89 13.11 6.80
C ILE A 63 -20.10 13.95 5.77
N PRO A 64 -20.61 15.09 5.24
CA PRO A 64 -19.85 15.91 4.30
C PRO A 64 -18.51 16.44 4.84
N GLU A 65 -18.42 16.79 6.14
CA GLU A 65 -17.17 17.25 6.74
C GLU A 65 -16.12 16.12 6.82
N VAL A 66 -16.59 14.90 7.08
CA VAL A 66 -15.73 13.70 7.14
C VAL A 66 -15.23 13.34 5.75
N LEU A 67 -16.11 13.34 4.75
CA LEU A 67 -15.76 13.10 3.34
C LEU A 67 -14.73 14.11 2.83
N GLN A 68 -14.90 15.40 3.15
CA GLN A 68 -13.94 16.44 2.73
C GLN A 68 -12.53 16.18 3.28
N ARG A 69 -12.41 15.82 4.57
CA ARG A 69 -11.12 15.52 5.18
C ARG A 69 -10.49 14.25 4.61
N ALA A 70 -11.30 13.23 4.35
CA ALA A 70 -10.82 11.99 3.77
C ALA A 70 -10.34 12.18 2.32
N ASN A 71 -11.06 12.97 1.51
CA ASN A 71 -10.66 13.27 0.13
C ASN A 71 -9.27 13.92 0.04
N VAL A 72 -8.89 14.75 1.01
CA VAL A 72 -7.52 15.30 1.08
C VAL A 72 -6.49 14.17 1.24
N GLN A 73 -6.76 13.18 2.10
CA GLN A 73 -5.85 12.04 2.29
C GLN A 73 -5.84 11.08 1.10
N ILE A 74 -6.95 10.96 0.36
CA ILE A 74 -7.01 10.17 -0.88
C ILE A 74 -6.05 10.77 -1.93
N GLU A 75 -6.01 12.10 -2.07
CA GLU A 75 -5.05 12.75 -2.98
C GLU A 75 -3.59 12.57 -2.52
N VAL A 76 -3.33 12.57 -1.21
CA VAL A 76 -1.99 12.23 -0.67
C VAL A 76 -1.61 10.80 -1.04
N LEU A 77 -2.50 9.83 -0.81
CA LEU A 77 -2.28 8.43 -1.16
C LEU A 77 -2.02 8.25 -2.65
N LYS A 78 -2.78 8.93 -3.50
CA LYS A 78 -2.55 8.95 -4.94
C LYS A 78 -1.15 9.44 -5.33
N GLY A 79 -0.67 10.50 -4.68
CA GLY A 79 0.71 10.97 -4.84
C GLY A 79 1.74 9.93 -4.41
N LEU A 80 1.53 9.25 -3.28
CA LEU A 80 2.42 8.22 -2.75
C LEU A 80 2.47 6.97 -3.64
N TYR A 81 1.32 6.53 -4.16
CA TYR A 81 1.29 5.45 -5.16
C TYR A 81 2.01 5.84 -6.46
N GLY A 82 1.91 7.10 -6.88
CA GLY A 82 2.69 7.63 -7.99
C GLY A 82 4.20 7.54 -7.74
N GLN A 83 4.65 7.94 -6.54
CA GLN A 83 6.06 7.80 -6.15
C GLN A 83 6.52 6.34 -6.14
N LEU A 84 5.70 5.45 -5.59
CA LEU A 84 5.98 4.02 -5.57
C LEU A 84 6.09 3.43 -6.99
N ALA A 85 5.21 3.85 -7.89
CA ALA A 85 5.26 3.47 -9.30
C ALA A 85 6.57 3.94 -9.97
N GLU A 86 7.04 5.16 -9.69
CA GLU A 86 8.33 5.65 -10.20
C GLU A 86 9.51 4.83 -9.66
N ILE A 87 9.51 4.49 -8.36
CA ILE A 87 10.54 3.63 -7.76
C ILE A 87 10.56 2.26 -8.45
N LEU A 88 9.40 1.68 -8.75
CA LEU A 88 9.30 0.36 -9.37
C LEU A 88 9.71 0.33 -10.85
N LYS A 89 9.71 1.49 -11.55
CA LYS A 89 10.28 1.58 -12.90
C LYS A 89 11.78 1.30 -12.93
N GLU A 90 12.48 1.53 -11.82
CA GLU A 90 13.91 1.20 -11.69
C GLU A 90 14.15 -0.32 -11.63
N CYS A 91 13.12 -1.12 -11.33
CA CYS A 91 13.22 -2.58 -11.16
C CYS A 91 12.05 -3.33 -11.84
N PRO A 92 11.94 -3.27 -13.19
CA PRO A 92 10.82 -3.88 -13.91
C PRO A 92 10.67 -5.38 -13.59
N GLY A 93 9.43 -5.83 -13.41
CA GLY A 93 9.09 -7.22 -13.07
C GLY A 93 9.29 -7.60 -11.60
N GLN A 94 9.75 -6.68 -10.73
CA GLN A 94 9.93 -6.96 -9.29
C GLN A 94 8.77 -6.48 -8.41
N TYR A 95 7.61 -6.15 -8.98
CA TYR A 95 6.41 -5.73 -8.24
C TYR A 95 6.12 -6.66 -7.06
N TYR A 96 5.89 -7.95 -7.34
CA TYR A 96 5.52 -8.93 -6.31
C TYR A 96 6.63 -9.23 -5.30
N ARG A 97 7.90 -8.96 -5.65
CA ARG A 97 9.02 -9.12 -4.72
C ARG A 97 8.96 -8.12 -3.57
N PHE A 98 8.58 -6.88 -3.87
CA PHE A 98 8.52 -5.80 -2.88
C PHE A 98 7.09 -5.50 -2.40
N HIS A 99 6.08 -6.05 -3.06
CA HIS A 99 4.68 -5.78 -2.78
C HIS A 99 4.27 -5.94 -1.29
N GLY A 100 4.88 -6.89 -0.58
CA GLY A 100 4.64 -7.07 0.85
C GLY A 100 4.98 -5.86 1.72
N GLU A 101 5.78 -4.90 1.24
CA GLU A 101 6.17 -3.72 2.02
C GLU A 101 5.08 -2.64 2.09
N TRP A 102 4.09 -2.63 1.18
CA TRP A 102 2.98 -1.65 1.16
C TRP A 102 1.58 -2.30 1.11
N ARG A 103 1.54 -3.63 1.18
CA ARG A 103 0.32 -4.43 1.04
C ARG A 103 -0.71 -4.09 2.13
N SER A 104 -0.30 -4.05 3.40
CA SER A 104 -1.19 -3.76 4.53
C SER A 104 -1.83 -2.38 4.41
N GLU A 105 -1.06 -1.42 3.94
CA GLU A 105 -1.46 -0.03 3.77
C GLU A 105 -2.46 0.09 2.61
N THR A 106 -2.25 -0.69 1.57
CA THR A 106 -3.19 -0.80 0.42
C THR A 106 -4.53 -1.35 0.85
N GLN A 107 -4.54 -2.48 1.56
CA GLN A 107 -5.75 -3.12 2.06
C GLN A 107 -6.53 -2.19 2.99
N THR A 108 -5.81 -1.48 3.87
CA THR A 108 -6.39 -0.48 4.76
C THR A 108 -6.97 0.71 3.98
N ALA A 109 -6.23 1.25 3.01
CA ALA A 109 -6.70 2.35 2.17
C ALA A 109 -7.98 1.96 1.41
N VAL A 110 -8.03 0.77 0.82
CA VAL A 110 -9.24 0.24 0.16
C VAL A 110 -10.41 0.19 1.14
N SER A 111 -10.22 -0.41 2.32
CA SER A 111 -11.28 -0.51 3.34
C SER A 111 -11.90 0.85 3.64
N LEU A 112 -11.06 1.87 3.86
CA LEU A 112 -11.49 3.23 4.19
C LEU A 112 -12.20 3.92 3.02
N ILE A 113 -11.65 3.80 1.80
CA ILE A 113 -12.22 4.44 0.59
C ILE A 113 -13.58 3.83 0.25
N VAL A 114 -13.69 2.51 0.31
CA VAL A 114 -14.95 1.79 0.06
C VAL A 114 -15.98 2.16 1.14
N LEU A 115 -15.58 2.22 2.41
CA LEU A 115 -16.46 2.66 3.50
C LEU A 115 -16.99 4.08 3.28
N LEU A 116 -16.12 5.02 2.90
CA LEU A 116 -16.51 6.40 2.62
C LEU A 116 -17.52 6.49 1.48
N HIS A 117 -17.29 5.74 0.40
CA HIS A 117 -18.22 5.69 -0.73
C HIS A 117 -19.58 5.10 -0.34
N TRP A 118 -19.57 4.04 0.48
CA TRP A 118 -20.79 3.43 0.99
C TRP A 118 -21.57 4.38 1.90
N LEU A 119 -20.89 5.15 2.76
CA LEU A 119 -21.54 6.16 3.61
C LEU A 119 -22.16 7.31 2.80
N GLU A 120 -21.61 7.61 1.63
CA GLU A 120 -22.11 8.68 0.75
C GLU A 120 -23.26 8.22 -0.17
N THR A 121 -23.17 6.99 -0.70
CA THR A 121 -24.06 6.52 -1.78
C THR A 121 -24.95 5.34 -1.40
N GLY A 122 -24.55 4.55 -0.41
CA GLY A 122 -25.18 3.27 -0.06
C GLY A 122 -24.71 2.08 -0.92
N ASP A 123 -23.89 2.30 -1.94
CA ASP A 123 -23.43 1.29 -2.88
C ASP A 123 -21.97 0.86 -2.63
N LEU A 124 -21.61 -0.33 -3.11
CA LEU A 124 -20.24 -0.84 -3.02
C LEU A 124 -19.38 -0.27 -4.15
N LEU A 125 -18.26 0.37 -3.79
CA LEU A 125 -17.30 0.87 -4.77
C LEU A 125 -16.56 -0.30 -5.44
N MET A 126 -16.59 -0.37 -6.76
CA MET A 126 -15.97 -1.48 -7.51
C MET A 126 -14.45 -1.34 -7.57
N HIS A 127 -13.77 -2.46 -7.85
CA HIS A 127 -12.30 -2.53 -7.98
C HIS A 127 -11.73 -1.43 -8.89
N LYS A 128 -12.27 -1.28 -10.10
CA LYS A 128 -11.80 -0.30 -11.08
C LYS A 128 -11.99 1.15 -10.67
N GLU A 129 -13.06 1.43 -9.93
CA GLU A 129 -13.33 2.78 -9.42
C GLU A 129 -12.42 3.12 -8.24
N THR A 130 -12.13 2.12 -7.41
CA THR A 130 -11.15 2.23 -6.32
C THR A 130 -9.75 2.46 -6.87
N GLU A 131 -9.38 1.69 -7.90
CA GLU A 131 -8.13 1.82 -8.64
C GLU A 131 -7.99 3.25 -9.20
N ALA A 132 -9.04 3.77 -9.85
CA ALA A 132 -9.06 5.14 -10.38
C ALA A 132 -8.95 6.22 -9.28
N LYS A 133 -9.62 6.04 -8.13
CA LYS A 133 -9.52 6.98 -6.99
C LYS A 133 -8.10 7.06 -6.42
N LEU A 134 -7.37 5.93 -6.43
CA LEU A 134 -5.96 5.89 -6.02
C LEU A 134 -4.99 6.36 -7.11
N GLY A 135 -5.49 6.72 -8.30
CA GLY A 135 -4.68 7.08 -9.46
C GLY A 135 -3.89 5.92 -10.06
N LEU A 136 -4.36 4.70 -9.86
CA LEU A 136 -3.80 3.47 -10.38
C LEU A 136 -4.48 3.10 -11.72
N GLY A 137 -3.88 2.19 -12.50
CA GLY A 137 -4.54 1.60 -13.69
C GLY A 137 -4.21 2.23 -15.06
N SER A 138 -3.29 3.20 -15.13
CA SER A 138 -2.75 3.74 -16.40
C SER A 138 -1.37 3.18 -16.79
N SER A 139 -0.82 2.25 -15.98
CA SER A 139 0.54 1.70 -16.08
C SER A 139 0.56 0.20 -15.69
N GLU A 140 1.72 -0.44 -15.70
CA GLU A 140 1.95 -1.80 -15.14
C GLU A 140 1.69 -1.88 -13.62
N PHE A 141 1.58 -0.73 -12.95
CA PHE A 141 1.29 -0.62 -11.53
C PHE A 141 -0.21 -0.42 -11.29
N GLY A 142 -0.87 -1.48 -10.84
CA GLY A 142 -2.31 -1.52 -10.58
C GLY A 142 -2.66 -1.95 -9.16
N LEU A 143 -3.95 -1.85 -8.83
CA LEU A 143 -4.49 -2.37 -7.57
C LEU A 143 -4.68 -3.89 -7.69
N ASP A 144 -3.99 -4.67 -6.85
CA ASP A 144 -4.19 -6.12 -6.82
C ASP A 144 -5.64 -6.45 -6.41
N ILE A 145 -6.23 -7.44 -7.07
CA ILE A 145 -7.59 -7.88 -6.77
C ILE A 145 -7.66 -8.50 -5.37
N GLU A 146 -6.61 -9.18 -4.91
CA GLU A 146 -6.55 -9.76 -3.56
C GLU A 146 -6.59 -8.69 -2.48
N ASP A 147 -5.88 -7.58 -2.69
CA ASP A 147 -5.87 -6.46 -1.76
C ASP A 147 -7.19 -5.73 -1.73
N TYR A 148 -7.83 -5.57 -2.90
CA TYR A 148 -9.17 -5.01 -2.98
C TYR A 148 -10.17 -5.85 -2.17
N LEU A 149 -10.22 -7.17 -2.43
CA LEU A 149 -11.14 -8.07 -1.73
C LEU A 149 -10.87 -8.10 -0.22
N THR A 150 -9.59 -8.11 0.18
CA THR A 150 -9.20 -8.05 1.60
C THR A 150 -9.66 -6.74 2.24
N GLY A 151 -9.48 -5.60 1.57
CA GLY A 151 -9.97 -4.31 2.05
C GLY A 151 -11.49 -4.26 2.21
N VAL A 152 -12.25 -4.81 1.27
CA VAL A 152 -13.72 -4.92 1.38
C VAL A 152 -14.15 -5.80 2.57
N CYS A 153 -13.41 -6.87 2.85
CA CYS A 153 -13.63 -7.69 4.04
C CYS A 153 -13.37 -6.90 5.33
N PHE A 154 -12.31 -6.10 5.40
CA PHE A 154 -12.05 -5.23 6.55
C PHE A 154 -13.14 -4.17 6.74
N MET A 155 -13.64 -3.58 5.65
CA MET A 155 -14.75 -2.63 5.69
C MET A 155 -16.01 -3.25 6.33
N SER A 156 -16.28 -4.53 6.02
CA SER A 156 -17.46 -5.23 6.56
C SER A 156 -17.43 -5.35 8.09
N ASN A 157 -16.25 -5.50 8.68
CA ASN A 157 -16.08 -5.52 10.14
C ASN A 157 -16.38 -4.14 10.76
N GLU A 158 -15.96 -3.06 10.09
CA GLU A 158 -16.22 -1.69 10.54
C GLU A 158 -17.71 -1.30 10.43
N LEU A 159 -18.42 -1.79 9.40
CA LEU A 159 -19.87 -1.59 9.26
C LEU A 159 -20.67 -2.19 10.41
N VAL A 160 -20.28 -3.37 10.90
CA VAL A 160 -20.93 -3.98 12.08
C VAL A 160 -20.76 -3.08 13.31
N SER A 161 -19.58 -2.50 13.50
CA SER A 161 -19.31 -1.54 14.59
C SER A 161 -20.14 -0.26 14.46
N VAL A 162 -20.24 0.32 13.26
CA VAL A 162 -21.07 1.52 13.00
C VAL A 162 -22.57 1.23 13.21
N SER A 163 -23.05 0.06 12.76
CA SER A 163 -24.45 -0.35 12.89
C SER A 163 -24.88 -0.62 14.34
N LEU A 164 -24.04 -1.31 15.12
CA LEU A 164 -24.28 -1.53 16.56
C LEU A 164 -24.30 -0.21 17.34
N GLN A 165 -23.50 0.78 16.92
CA GLN A 165 -23.44 2.06 17.63
C GLN A 165 -24.59 3.02 17.27
N THR A 166 -25.01 3.04 16.01
CA THR A 166 -26.20 3.82 15.58
C THR A 166 -27.47 3.27 16.24
N SER A 167 -27.60 1.95 16.36
CA SER A 167 -28.72 1.32 17.08
C SER A 167 -28.72 1.57 18.60
N LEU A 168 -27.56 1.83 19.22
CA LEU A 168 -27.46 2.29 20.61
C LEU A 168 -27.83 3.77 20.81
N PHE A 169 -27.75 4.59 19.75
CA PHE A 169 -28.05 6.03 19.80
C PHE A 169 -29.46 6.39 19.29
N ILE A 170 -30.23 5.44 18.76
CA ILE A 170 -31.66 5.63 18.51
C ILE A 170 -32.39 5.31 19.83
N PRO A 171 -32.95 6.28 20.56
CA PRO A 171 -33.82 5.96 21.67
C PRO A 171 -35.02 5.21 21.10
N ALA A 172 -35.27 4.01 21.63
CA ALA A 172 -36.51 3.30 21.38
C ALA A 172 -37.67 4.26 21.69
N PHE A 173 -38.45 4.60 20.66
CA PHE A 173 -39.75 5.25 20.81
C PHE A 173 -40.73 4.30 21.51
#